data_AF-A0A8B8TJP2-F1
#
_entry.id   AF-A0A8B8TJP2-F1
#
_cell.length_a   1.000
_cell.length_b   1.000
_cell.length_c   1.000
_cell.angle_alpha   90.00
_cell.angle_beta   90.00
_cell.angle_gamma   90.00
#
_symmetry.space_group_name_H-M   'P 1'
#
loop_
_entity.id
_entity.type
_entity.pdbx_description
1 polymer ?
#
loop_
_entity_poly.entity_id
_entity_poly.type
_entity_poly.pdbx_seq_one_letter_code
_entity_poly.pdbx_strand_id
1 'polypeptide(L)'
;MFQDLDGSHGLKEPHQPGSRSSEKASNYVVGELGFNLGADSGACAHSSTQCCFQTLPVCPSGTGNHTSTWRLECKARAFNLLCPHRAVRWGGVLVKRPTEAQCMEEAGCLEGQIGGSGRLTEVICQASETATGEVSREQVTKLRKNLAEEYLHYLSERDARKILIADLNELRYQREDMSLAQYPGIWGEDPVKLTVALKMARQDLTRMQMELNTMKANFGDVVPRRDFEMQEKTNKDLQEQLDSLKDDYEEVRKEHEMLLQLHMSTLRERDQFYAELQEIQRTSTPRPDWSKCEDVVAGGQDRWHVLAEGKNSDQLVDVLLEEIGEGLLREKDFFPGLGYGESIPAFLQFDGIVENKKPTKKDVVNILKDAWKERIAEEQKEKFSDFFFNFLERRFGPSDAMAWAYTIFEYIKLFHSNEVMSQFYAVLMGKRKESVYIKQKETIAQLLKEMTHADSQNEGLLTMEQLSTVLRSTFPFKKDEKIQELMEAGGWHPSSSNADLVNYRLLFMEDEEGQSVPFLQKLWEQYLNEKDEYLYELKQELGLELHDKVTLPKLHEALMTIDPSLDKQTLNGYLSQAFQFPVTELPEEGEEKEEGTVIQLQTALEQLQMSDVRRMGPREQEPAT
;
A
#
# COMPACT_ATOMS: atom_id res chain seq x y z
N MET A 1 -6.45 14.29 -59.99
CA MET A 1 -7.26 14.20 -61.23
C MET A 1 -6.35 13.62 -62.29
N PHE A 2 -6.77 12.50 -62.90
CA PHE A 2 -6.09 11.66 -63.90
C PHE A 2 -4.90 10.84 -63.37
N GLN A 3 -5.06 9.52 -63.10
CA GLN A 3 -5.16 8.36 -64.03
C GLN A 3 -3.86 8.15 -64.82
N ASP A 4 -3.37 6.94 -65.13
CA ASP A 4 -3.47 5.54 -64.69
C ASP A 4 -2.54 4.78 -65.67
N LEU A 5 -2.23 3.51 -65.36
CA LEU A 5 -1.85 2.41 -66.26
C LEU A 5 -0.35 2.04 -66.44
N ASP A 6 0.01 0.99 -65.70
CA ASP A 6 0.38 -0.36 -66.16
C ASP A 6 1.60 -0.61 -67.06
N GLY A 7 2.39 -1.62 -66.65
CA GLY A 7 3.40 -2.27 -67.48
C GLY A 7 4.15 -3.38 -66.74
N SER A 8 3.52 -4.54 -66.60
CA SER A 8 4.04 -5.78 -66.00
C SER A 8 5.11 -6.51 -66.83
N HIS A 9 6.15 -7.03 -66.17
CA HIS A 9 7.00 -8.19 -66.54
C HIS A 9 7.82 -8.53 -65.26
N GLY A 10 8.03 -9.74 -64.75
CA GLY A 10 7.74 -11.11 -65.15
C GLY A 10 8.73 -12.03 -64.42
N LEU A 11 8.20 -12.96 -63.60
CA LEU A 11 8.73 -14.30 -63.26
C LEU A 11 10.15 -14.46 -62.66
N LYS A 12 10.23 -14.93 -61.40
CA LYS A 12 10.66 -16.30 -61.03
C LYS A 12 10.77 -16.49 -59.50
N GLU A 13 9.91 -17.36 -58.94
CA GLU A 13 10.25 -18.16 -57.76
C GLU A 13 11.23 -19.28 -58.15
N PRO A 14 11.89 -19.91 -57.17
CA PRO A 14 11.52 -21.31 -56.92
C PRO A 14 11.47 -21.76 -55.45
N HIS A 15 10.43 -22.55 -55.16
CA HIS A 15 10.43 -23.86 -54.47
C HIS A 15 10.53 -23.99 -52.94
N GLN A 16 9.36 -24.32 -52.37
CA GLN A 16 9.12 -25.17 -51.17
C GLN A 16 9.71 -26.60 -51.32
N PRO A 17 9.85 -27.43 -50.25
CA PRO A 17 8.74 -28.21 -49.63
C PRO A 17 8.88 -28.30 -48.08
N GLY A 18 7.94 -28.69 -47.23
CA GLY A 18 6.77 -29.57 -47.35
C GLY A 18 6.86 -30.69 -46.29
N SER A 19 6.10 -30.55 -45.19
CA SER A 19 5.46 -31.59 -44.35
C SER A 19 6.27 -32.69 -43.63
N ARG A 20 6.13 -32.82 -42.30
CA ARG A 20 5.41 -33.92 -41.59
C ARG A 20 5.61 -33.95 -40.06
N SER A 21 4.48 -33.96 -39.34
CA SER A 21 4.10 -34.74 -38.13
C SER A 21 5.10 -35.00 -36.98
N SER A 22 4.72 -34.64 -35.74
CA SER A 22 4.55 -35.54 -34.57
C SER A 22 4.55 -34.76 -33.24
N GLU A 23 3.62 -35.13 -32.34
CA GLU A 23 3.57 -34.97 -30.85
C GLU A 23 2.29 -34.25 -30.37
N LYS A 24 1.25 -35.00 -30.02
CA LYS A 24 0.94 -35.55 -28.68
C LYS A 24 0.71 -34.47 -27.62
N ALA A 25 -0.54 -34.07 -27.44
CA ALA A 25 -1.05 -33.51 -26.20
C ALA A 25 -2.33 -34.24 -25.80
N SER A 26 -2.33 -34.80 -24.59
CA SER A 26 -3.44 -35.49 -23.96
C SER A 26 -4.53 -34.52 -23.53
N ASN A 27 -5.76 -34.87 -23.90
CA ASN A 27 -7.03 -34.74 -23.17
C ASN A 27 -7.08 -33.83 -21.94
N TYR A 28 -7.95 -32.82 -21.97
CA TYR A 28 -9.11 -32.80 -21.08
C TYR A 28 -10.30 -32.15 -21.79
N VAL A 29 -11.44 -32.82 -21.70
CA VAL A 29 -12.71 -32.58 -22.39
C VAL A 29 -13.55 -31.60 -21.58
N VAL A 30 -13.99 -30.50 -22.18
CA VAL A 30 -15.26 -29.86 -21.82
C VAL A 30 -16.05 -29.69 -23.11
N GLY A 31 -17.14 -30.44 -23.20
CA GLY A 31 -18.02 -30.52 -24.34
C GLY A 31 -18.81 -29.23 -24.55
N GLU A 32 -18.93 -28.93 -25.84
CA GLU A 32 -19.76 -27.98 -26.54
C GLU A 32 -21.23 -27.92 -26.10
N LEU A 33 -21.84 -26.74 -26.32
CA LEU A 33 -22.91 -26.47 -27.31
C LEU A 33 -23.27 -24.96 -27.13
N GLY A 34 -22.83 -24.03 -28.00
CA GLY A 34 -23.34 -23.76 -29.36
C GLY A 34 -24.68 -22.99 -29.26
N PHE A 35 -24.94 -21.79 -29.80
CA PHE A 35 -24.50 -21.05 -31.00
C PHE A 35 -24.86 -19.54 -30.76
N ASN A 36 -24.01 -18.56 -31.09
CA ASN A 36 -24.05 -17.67 -32.29
C ASN A 36 -25.39 -16.91 -32.49
N LEU A 37 -25.49 -15.62 -32.81
CA LEU A 37 -24.62 -14.56 -33.37
C LEU A 37 -25.39 -13.22 -33.25
N GLY A 38 -24.69 -12.08 -33.25
CA GLY A 38 -25.30 -10.80 -33.63
C GLY A 38 -24.65 -9.56 -33.01
N ALA A 39 -23.55 -9.10 -33.60
CA ALA A 39 -22.97 -7.77 -33.37
C ALA A 39 -23.81 -6.67 -34.04
N ASP A 40 -23.94 -5.50 -33.42
CA ASP A 40 -23.33 -4.26 -33.95
C ASP A 40 -23.57 -3.01 -33.07
N SER A 41 -22.44 -2.40 -32.70
CA SER A 41 -22.14 -0.95 -32.65
C SER A 41 -22.85 0.02 -31.69
N GLY A 42 -22.04 0.83 -30.99
CA GLY A 42 -22.34 2.25 -30.77
C GLY A 42 -22.30 2.75 -29.32
N ALA A 43 -21.15 3.33 -28.94
CA ALA A 43 -20.81 3.89 -27.63
C ALA A 43 -21.76 4.99 -27.08
N CYS A 44 -21.84 5.10 -25.75
CA CYS A 44 -21.55 6.33 -24.99
C CYS A 44 -21.70 6.13 -23.47
N ALA A 45 -21.01 7.01 -22.74
CA ALA A 45 -20.60 6.93 -21.36
C ALA A 45 -21.70 6.99 -20.26
N HIS A 46 -21.23 6.63 -19.06
CA HIS A 46 -21.66 7.03 -17.72
C HIS A 46 -22.67 6.17 -16.94
N SER A 47 -22.14 5.63 -15.84
CA SER A 47 -22.71 5.67 -14.48
C SER A 47 -24.13 5.11 -14.33
N SER A 48 -24.21 3.81 -14.04
CA SER A 48 -25.43 3.17 -13.52
C SER A 48 -25.14 2.39 -12.26
N THR A 49 -25.42 3.01 -11.10
CA THR A 49 -25.71 2.28 -9.86
C THR A 49 -27.09 1.65 -10.04
N GLN A 50 -27.12 0.37 -10.43
CA GLN A 50 -28.35 -0.38 -10.60
C GLN A 50 -28.64 -1.13 -9.28
N CYS A 51 -29.59 -0.63 -8.49
CA CYS A 51 -30.15 -1.39 -7.37
C CYS A 51 -30.81 -2.66 -7.90
N CYS A 52 -30.25 -3.82 -7.56
CA CYS A 52 -30.91 -5.10 -7.60
C CYS A 52 -32.13 -5.08 -6.66
N PHE A 53 -33.32 -5.42 -7.18
CA PHE A 53 -34.39 -5.96 -6.33
C PHE A 53 -34.65 -7.40 -6.76
N GLN A 54 -34.39 -8.29 -5.82
CA GLN A 54 -34.65 -9.73 -5.90
C GLN A 54 -36.14 -9.99 -6.13
N THR A 55 -36.39 -10.87 -7.10
CA THR A 55 -37.63 -11.62 -7.25
C THR A 55 -37.87 -12.51 -6.03
N LEU A 56 -39.05 -12.42 -5.42
CA LEU A 56 -39.55 -13.36 -4.41
C LEU A 56 -40.92 -13.92 -4.83
N PRO A 57 -41.32 -15.10 -4.32
CA PRO A 57 -41.83 -16.21 -5.13
C PRO A 57 -43.33 -16.17 -5.38
N VAL A 58 -43.73 -16.83 -6.47
CA VAL A 58 -45.13 -17.11 -6.84
C VAL A 58 -45.52 -18.46 -6.26
N CYS A 59 -46.72 -18.56 -5.66
CA CYS A 59 -47.38 -19.83 -5.33
C CYS A 59 -48.92 -19.65 -5.29
N PRO A 60 -49.71 -20.73 -5.43
CA PRO A 60 -50.48 -21.02 -6.64
C PRO A 60 -51.96 -20.63 -6.60
N SER A 61 -52.57 -20.65 -7.78
CA SER A 61 -53.94 -20.28 -8.13
C SER A 61 -55.04 -21.03 -7.40
N GLY A 62 -56.09 -20.31 -6.95
CA GLY A 62 -57.38 -20.92 -6.59
C GLY A 62 -58.37 -19.99 -5.88
N THR A 63 -59.22 -19.31 -6.70
CA THR A 63 -60.60 -18.83 -6.41
C THR A 63 -60.88 -17.98 -5.15
N GLY A 64 -61.27 -16.71 -5.36
CA GLY A 64 -62.00 -15.91 -4.38
C GLY A 64 -61.77 -14.40 -4.53
N ASN A 65 -62.65 -13.71 -5.25
CA ASN A 65 -62.62 -12.26 -5.46
C ASN A 65 -62.84 -11.48 -4.14
N HIS A 66 -62.21 -10.30 -4.04
CA HIS A 66 -62.41 -9.16 -3.10
C HIS A 66 -61.29 -8.80 -2.11
N THR A 67 -60.22 -9.58 -1.96
CA THR A 67 -59.09 -9.22 -1.06
C THR A 67 -57.81 -8.76 -1.78
N SER A 68 -57.74 -8.89 -3.10
CA SER A 68 -56.57 -8.53 -3.90
C SER A 68 -56.49 -7.03 -4.27
N THR A 69 -57.64 -6.35 -4.41
CA THR A 69 -57.71 -4.92 -4.77
C THR A 69 -57.23 -3.98 -3.65
N TRP A 70 -57.53 -4.31 -2.38
CA TRP A 70 -57.13 -3.49 -1.22
C TRP A 70 -55.61 -3.49 -0.95
N ARG A 71 -54.89 -4.58 -1.27
CA ARG A 71 -53.42 -4.63 -1.12
C ARG A 71 -52.67 -3.89 -2.24
N LEU A 72 -53.27 -3.77 -3.43
CA LEU A 72 -52.68 -3.07 -4.57
C LEU A 72 -52.78 -1.54 -4.40
N GLU A 73 -53.89 -1.02 -3.85
CA GLU A 73 -54.04 0.41 -3.56
C GLU A 73 -53.11 0.92 -2.45
N CYS A 74 -52.86 0.12 -1.40
CA CYS A 74 -51.92 0.50 -0.34
C CYS A 74 -50.46 0.53 -0.83
N LYS A 75 -50.07 -0.36 -1.75
CA LYS A 75 -48.71 -0.35 -2.33
C LYS A 75 -48.48 0.81 -3.30
N ALA A 76 -49.50 1.22 -4.07
CA ALA A 76 -49.42 2.40 -4.92
C ALA A 76 -49.41 3.72 -4.12
N ARG A 77 -50.15 3.78 -3.00
CA ARG A 77 -50.12 4.91 -2.05
C ARG A 77 -48.76 5.09 -1.37
N ALA A 78 -48.08 4.01 -1.00
CA ALA A 78 -46.74 4.09 -0.40
C ALA A 78 -45.66 4.56 -1.38
N PHE A 79 -45.79 4.23 -2.67
CA PHE A 79 -44.78 4.57 -3.69
C PHE A 79 -44.82 6.04 -4.12
N ASN A 80 -46.01 6.65 -4.19
CA ASN A 80 -46.15 8.07 -4.56
C ASN A 80 -45.72 9.04 -3.45
N LEU A 81 -45.69 8.60 -2.19
CA LEU A 81 -45.18 9.38 -1.06
C LEU A 81 -43.64 9.47 -1.02
N LEU A 82 -42.93 8.57 -1.72
CA LEU A 82 -41.47 8.49 -1.70
C LEU A 82 -40.78 9.13 -2.93
N CYS A 83 -41.49 9.39 -4.03
CA CYS A 83 -40.90 9.92 -5.28
C CYS A 83 -41.88 10.87 -6.03
N PRO A 84 -41.86 12.19 -5.77
CA PRO A 84 -42.88 13.11 -6.30
C PRO A 84 -42.70 13.56 -7.77
N HIS A 85 -41.64 13.13 -8.48
CA HIS A 85 -41.26 13.73 -9.77
C HIS A 85 -41.20 12.81 -11.01
N ARG A 86 -41.77 11.59 -11.01
CA ARG A 86 -41.85 10.78 -12.24
C ARG A 86 -43.21 10.13 -12.48
N ALA A 87 -43.73 10.29 -13.69
CA ALA A 87 -44.82 9.48 -14.21
C ALA A 87 -44.29 8.07 -14.54
N VAL A 88 -45.03 7.03 -14.16
CA VAL A 88 -44.64 5.63 -14.41
C VAL A 88 -45.64 4.99 -15.38
N ARG A 89 -45.13 4.29 -16.41
CA ARG A 89 -45.92 3.51 -17.36
C ARG A 89 -45.81 2.02 -16.96
N TRP A 90 -46.93 1.38 -16.65
CA TRP A 90 -47.02 -0.06 -16.37
C TRP A 90 -47.95 -0.73 -17.38
N GLY A 91 -47.50 -1.82 -18.02
CA GLY A 91 -48.36 -2.67 -18.86
C GLY A 91 -49.02 -1.99 -20.07
N GLY A 92 -48.35 -1.02 -20.70
CA GLY A 92 -48.81 -0.43 -21.97
C GLY A 92 -49.97 0.58 -21.88
N VAL A 93 -50.54 0.86 -20.71
CA VAL A 93 -51.61 1.87 -20.54
C VAL A 93 -51.06 3.12 -19.84
N LEU A 94 -51.35 4.29 -20.40
CA LEU A 94 -51.00 5.60 -19.83
C LEU A 94 -52.08 5.99 -18.80
N VAL A 95 -51.79 5.88 -17.51
CA VAL A 95 -52.68 6.39 -16.46
C VAL A 95 -52.50 7.91 -16.40
N LYS A 96 -53.52 8.69 -16.80
CA LYS A 96 -53.52 10.14 -16.63
C LYS A 96 -53.62 10.49 -15.14
N ARG A 97 -52.92 11.56 -14.74
CA ARG A 97 -53.01 12.15 -13.39
C ARG A 97 -54.48 12.44 -13.04
N PRO A 98 -54.97 12.12 -11.82
CA PRO A 98 -56.21 12.70 -11.33
C PRO A 98 -56.01 14.21 -11.20
N THR A 99 -57.03 14.98 -11.53
CA THR A 99 -57.02 16.43 -11.25
C THR A 99 -57.44 16.66 -9.80
N GLU A 100 -56.94 17.72 -9.16
CA GLU A 100 -57.24 18.10 -7.76
C GLU A 100 -58.73 18.07 -7.41
N ALA A 101 -59.60 18.36 -8.39
CA ALA A 101 -61.05 18.31 -8.23
C ALA A 101 -61.61 16.89 -7.94
N GLN A 102 -60.98 15.83 -8.46
CA GLN A 102 -61.44 14.45 -8.26
C GLN A 102 -61.04 13.88 -6.89
N CYS A 103 -59.95 14.37 -6.29
CA CYS A 103 -59.54 13.95 -4.94
C CYS A 103 -60.39 14.63 -3.85
N MET A 104 -60.97 15.80 -4.12
CA MET A 104 -61.78 16.55 -3.17
C MET A 104 -63.22 16.02 -3.06
N GLU A 105 -63.77 15.45 -4.14
CA GLU A 105 -65.14 14.93 -4.16
C GLU A 105 -65.29 13.59 -3.40
N GLU A 106 -64.24 12.77 -3.33
CA GLU A 106 -64.26 11.51 -2.57
C GLU A 106 -63.83 11.69 -1.09
N ALA A 107 -63.12 12.77 -0.74
CA ALA A 107 -62.79 13.11 0.65
C ALA A 107 -64.02 13.58 1.45
N GLY A 108 -65.02 14.18 0.78
CA GLY A 108 -66.25 14.67 1.41
C GLY A 108 -67.17 13.60 2.01
N CYS A 109 -66.93 12.31 1.73
CA CYS A 109 -67.79 11.22 2.23
C CYS A 109 -67.36 10.61 3.58
N LEU A 110 -66.24 11.06 4.18
CA LEU A 110 -65.74 10.54 5.47
C LEU A 110 -65.70 11.57 6.61
N GLU A 111 -66.17 12.81 6.38
CA GLU A 111 -66.20 13.88 7.39
C GLU A 111 -67.46 13.86 8.29
N GLY A 112 -67.95 12.68 8.62
CA GLY A 112 -69.21 12.56 9.35
C GLY A 112 -69.14 12.72 10.87
N GLN A 113 -67.98 12.61 11.53
CA GLN A 113 -67.98 12.51 13.00
C GLN A 113 -66.64 12.69 13.76
N ILE A 114 -65.63 13.35 13.19
CA ILE A 114 -64.41 13.72 13.94
C ILE A 114 -64.07 15.19 13.65
N GLY A 115 -64.86 16.11 14.22
CA GLY A 115 -64.76 17.55 13.95
C GLY A 115 -63.50 18.26 14.48
N GLY A 116 -62.54 17.53 15.05
CA GLY A 116 -61.33 18.09 15.68
C GLY A 116 -60.02 17.77 14.95
N SER A 117 -59.80 16.52 14.52
CA SER A 117 -58.48 16.12 14.02
C SER A 117 -58.19 16.48 12.57
N GLY A 118 -59.22 16.64 11.73
CA GLY A 118 -59.07 17.06 10.33
C GLY A 118 -58.39 18.43 10.23
N ARG A 119 -58.86 19.41 11.02
CA ARG A 119 -58.30 20.78 11.04
C ARG A 119 -56.85 20.83 11.51
N LEU A 120 -56.47 19.99 12.47
CA LEU A 120 -55.10 19.95 13.01
C LEU A 120 -54.11 19.35 12.00
N THR A 121 -54.56 18.35 11.24
CA THR A 121 -53.77 17.72 10.17
C THR A 121 -53.56 18.68 9.00
N GLU A 122 -54.60 19.46 8.67
CA GLU A 122 -54.56 20.51 7.64
C GLU A 122 -53.61 21.66 8.00
N VAL A 123 -53.65 22.12 9.26
CA VAL A 123 -52.74 23.15 9.79
C VAL A 123 -51.27 22.68 9.79
N ILE A 124 -51.00 21.41 10.09
CA ILE A 124 -49.63 20.86 10.09
C ILE A 124 -49.10 20.67 8.65
N CYS A 125 -49.97 20.38 7.68
CA CYS A 125 -49.58 20.37 6.26
C CYS A 125 -49.24 21.78 5.76
N GLN A 126 -50.07 22.78 6.06
CA GLN A 126 -49.82 24.18 5.71
C GLN A 126 -48.53 24.73 6.36
N ALA A 127 -48.22 24.33 7.60
CA ALA A 127 -46.97 24.67 8.28
C ALA A 127 -45.73 24.01 7.65
N SER A 128 -45.87 22.86 6.98
CA SER A 128 -44.77 22.17 6.32
C SER A 128 -44.37 22.79 4.98
N GLU A 129 -45.33 23.43 4.29
CA GLU A 129 -45.10 24.13 3.01
C GLU A 129 -44.44 25.51 3.21
N THR A 130 -44.59 26.09 4.40
CA THR A 130 -44.09 27.45 4.73
C THR A 130 -42.76 27.45 5.50
N ALA A 131 -42.24 26.29 5.92
CA ALA A 131 -41.01 26.17 6.71
C ALA A 131 -39.74 26.33 5.86
N THR A 132 -39.08 27.50 5.96
CA THR A 132 -37.78 27.80 5.33
C THR A 132 -36.65 27.79 6.37
N GLY A 133 -36.16 26.59 6.71
CA GLY A 133 -35.01 26.37 7.59
C GLY A 133 -34.98 24.95 8.17
N GLU A 134 -33.80 24.36 8.36
CA GLU A 134 -33.64 22.97 8.82
C GLU A 134 -34.25 22.73 10.22
N VAL A 135 -34.05 23.68 11.15
CA VAL A 135 -34.61 23.63 12.51
C VAL A 135 -36.15 23.65 12.51
N SER A 136 -36.77 24.37 11.58
CA SER A 136 -38.24 24.41 11.46
C SER A 136 -38.80 23.12 10.87
N ARG A 137 -38.04 22.42 10.01
CA ARG A 137 -38.45 21.13 9.44
C ARG A 137 -38.40 20.02 10.48
N GLU A 138 -37.39 20.00 11.36
CA GLU A 138 -37.29 19.02 12.46
C GLU A 138 -38.40 19.17 13.50
N GLN A 139 -38.85 20.39 13.79
CA GLN A 139 -39.98 20.60 14.70
C GLN A 139 -41.30 20.10 14.10
N VAL A 140 -41.50 20.30 12.78
CA VAL A 140 -42.69 19.80 12.08
C VAL A 140 -42.69 18.27 12.02
N THR A 141 -41.54 17.60 11.82
CA THR A 141 -41.48 16.13 11.85
C THR A 141 -41.76 15.57 13.24
N LYS A 142 -41.26 16.22 14.30
CA LYS A 142 -41.56 15.84 15.69
C LYS A 142 -43.05 15.96 16.02
N LEU A 143 -43.70 17.05 15.59
CA LEU A 143 -45.14 17.23 15.79
C LEU A 143 -45.98 16.20 15.01
N ARG A 144 -45.57 15.83 13.80
CA ARG A 144 -46.21 14.75 13.02
C ARG A 144 -46.11 13.40 13.74
N LYS A 145 -44.94 13.10 14.31
CA LYS A 145 -44.73 11.85 15.06
C LYS A 145 -45.62 11.79 16.31
N ASN A 146 -45.63 12.85 17.11
CA ASN A 146 -46.46 12.91 18.32
C ASN A 146 -47.95 12.81 18.00
N LEU A 147 -48.41 13.47 16.93
CA LEU A 147 -49.81 13.38 16.50
C LEU A 147 -50.17 11.95 16.07
N ALA A 148 -49.29 11.26 15.33
CA ALA A 148 -49.52 9.88 14.94
C ALA A 148 -49.60 8.93 16.14
N GLU A 149 -48.76 9.14 17.16
CA GLU A 149 -48.80 8.39 18.42
C GLU A 149 -50.13 8.59 19.17
N GLU A 150 -50.62 9.83 19.27
CA GLU A 150 -51.92 10.14 19.89
C GLU A 150 -53.10 9.53 19.13
N TYR A 151 -53.08 9.55 17.79
CA TYR A 151 -54.11 8.86 16.99
C TYR A 151 -54.13 7.35 17.23
N LEU A 152 -52.96 6.74 17.36
CA LEU A 152 -52.85 5.31 17.61
C LEU A 152 -53.34 4.95 19.02
N HIS A 153 -53.03 5.79 20.01
CA HIS A 153 -53.58 5.68 21.37
C HIS A 153 -55.12 5.73 21.36
N TYR A 154 -55.71 6.71 20.65
CA TYR A 154 -57.16 6.84 20.56
C TYR A 154 -57.84 5.64 19.88
N LEU A 155 -57.22 5.07 18.84
CA LEU A 155 -57.70 3.84 18.21
C LEU A 155 -57.68 2.66 19.17
N SER A 156 -56.59 2.50 19.93
CA SER A 156 -56.44 1.42 20.91
C SER A 156 -57.48 1.53 22.04
N GLU A 157 -57.73 2.73 22.56
CA GLU A 157 -58.78 2.96 23.56
C GLU A 157 -60.18 2.67 23.01
N ARG A 158 -60.45 3.10 21.77
CA ARG A 158 -61.75 2.85 21.13
C ARG A 158 -62.01 1.36 20.97
N ASP A 159 -61.00 0.60 20.56
CA ASP A 159 -61.14 -0.84 20.35
C ASP A 159 -61.26 -1.57 21.70
N ALA A 160 -60.55 -1.14 22.74
CA ALA A 160 -60.74 -1.65 24.11
C ALA A 160 -62.16 -1.38 24.66
N ARG A 161 -62.73 -0.19 24.41
CA ARG A 161 -64.12 0.12 24.80
C ARG A 161 -65.15 -0.74 24.06
N LYS A 162 -64.91 -1.07 22.79
CA LYS A 162 -65.78 -1.98 22.03
C LYS A 162 -65.80 -3.38 22.63
N ILE A 163 -64.63 -3.90 23.02
CA ILE A 163 -64.51 -5.21 23.66
C ILE A 163 -65.27 -5.21 24.99
N LEU A 164 -65.07 -4.19 25.84
CA LEU A 164 -65.77 -4.09 27.12
C LEU A 164 -67.29 -4.03 26.98
N ILE A 165 -67.81 -3.33 25.95
CA ILE A 165 -69.26 -3.27 25.68
C ILE A 165 -69.78 -4.64 25.21
N ALA A 166 -69.02 -5.36 24.39
CA ALA A 166 -69.39 -6.70 23.96
C ALA A 166 -69.48 -7.65 25.16
N ASP A 167 -68.49 -7.64 26.06
CA ASP A 167 -68.48 -8.45 27.28
C ASP A 167 -69.66 -8.11 28.21
N LEU A 168 -69.98 -6.82 28.37
CA LEU A 168 -71.11 -6.36 29.19
C LEU A 168 -72.46 -6.85 28.65
N ASN A 169 -72.60 -6.93 27.32
CA ASN A 169 -73.80 -7.45 26.67
C ASN A 169 -73.88 -8.98 26.82
N GLU A 170 -72.77 -9.69 26.64
CA GLU A 170 -72.68 -11.15 26.85
C GLU A 170 -73.12 -11.52 28.28
N LEU A 171 -72.63 -10.79 29.29
CA LEU A 171 -73.01 -10.99 30.70
C LEU A 171 -74.49 -10.69 30.97
N ARG A 172 -75.11 -9.75 30.24
CA ARG A 172 -76.56 -9.51 30.33
C ARG A 172 -77.35 -10.69 29.77
N TYR A 173 -76.98 -11.20 28.60
CA TYR A 173 -77.62 -12.37 28.01
C TYR A 173 -77.53 -13.59 28.92
N GLN A 174 -76.35 -13.86 29.49
CA GLN A 174 -76.15 -14.97 30.44
C GLN A 174 -77.02 -14.83 31.70
N ARG A 175 -77.24 -13.62 32.20
CA ARG A 175 -78.12 -13.37 33.36
C ARG A 175 -79.59 -13.60 33.01
N GLU A 176 -80.03 -13.16 31.84
CA GLU A 176 -81.42 -13.34 31.38
C GLU A 176 -81.73 -14.83 31.14
N ASP A 177 -80.82 -15.58 30.51
CA ASP A 177 -80.96 -17.03 30.30
C ASP A 177 -81.03 -17.82 31.62
N MET A 178 -80.25 -17.41 32.62
CA MET A 178 -80.24 -18.05 33.94
C MET A 178 -81.53 -17.76 34.74
N SER A 179 -82.19 -16.62 34.46
CA SER A 179 -83.48 -16.27 35.05
C SER A 179 -84.65 -17.07 34.44
N LEU A 180 -84.54 -17.44 33.16
CA LEU A 180 -85.55 -18.24 32.45
C LEU A 180 -85.53 -19.73 32.86
N ALA A 181 -84.39 -20.23 33.34
CA ALA A 181 -84.23 -21.63 33.74
C ALA A 181 -84.77 -21.99 35.15
N GLN A 182 -85.17 -21.01 35.97
CA GLN A 182 -85.75 -21.27 37.30
C GLN A 182 -87.28 -21.35 37.26
N TYR A 183 -87.82 -22.56 37.10
CA TYR A 183 -89.23 -22.85 37.40
C TYR A 183 -89.32 -23.66 38.72
N PRO A 184 -89.96 -23.15 39.78
CA PRO A 184 -90.16 -23.95 40.99
C PRO A 184 -91.34 -24.92 40.79
N GLY A 185 -91.01 -26.21 40.62
CA GLY A 185 -91.98 -27.29 40.43
C GLY A 185 -92.53 -27.86 41.74
N ILE A 186 -93.86 -27.88 41.87
CA ILE A 186 -94.59 -28.73 42.81
C ILE A 186 -94.83 -30.09 42.14
N TRP A 187 -94.44 -31.15 42.83
CA TRP A 187 -94.50 -32.53 42.37
C TRP A 187 -95.92 -33.09 42.25
N GLY A 188 -96.10 -33.80 41.15
CA GLY A 188 -97.25 -34.64 40.82
C GLY A 188 -96.88 -35.35 39.52
N GLU A 189 -96.08 -36.40 39.63
CA GLU A 189 -95.62 -37.19 38.49
C GLU A 189 -96.78 -38.02 37.93
N ASP A 190 -97.34 -37.51 36.83
CA ASP A 190 -98.29 -38.18 35.97
C ASP A 190 -97.56 -39.30 35.18
N PRO A 191 -98.08 -40.54 35.11
CA PRO A 191 -97.53 -41.61 34.27
C PRO A 191 -97.30 -41.19 32.80
N VAL A 192 -98.10 -40.24 32.31
CA VAL A 192 -97.92 -39.63 30.99
C VAL A 192 -96.66 -38.77 30.96
N LYS A 193 -96.34 -38.01 32.02
CA LYS A 193 -95.08 -37.27 32.14
C LYS A 193 -93.87 -38.18 32.17
N LEU A 194 -93.91 -39.30 32.89
CA LEU A 194 -92.81 -40.28 32.88
C LEU A 194 -92.64 -40.90 31.49
N THR A 195 -93.75 -41.16 30.78
CA THR A 195 -93.70 -41.67 29.40
C THR A 195 -93.14 -40.63 28.42
N VAL A 196 -93.51 -39.36 28.59
CA VAL A 196 -92.97 -38.23 27.81
C VAL A 196 -91.49 -38.00 28.14
N ALA A 197 -91.10 -38.04 29.42
CA ALA A 197 -89.72 -37.92 29.86
C ALA A 197 -88.87 -39.09 29.35
N LEU A 198 -89.40 -40.32 29.33
CA LEU A 198 -88.71 -41.48 28.77
C LEU A 198 -88.61 -41.41 27.24
N LYS A 199 -89.63 -40.86 26.55
CA LYS A 199 -89.54 -40.57 25.11
C LYS A 199 -88.52 -39.47 24.82
N MET A 200 -88.49 -38.40 25.60
CA MET A 200 -87.50 -37.32 25.50
C MET A 200 -86.10 -37.85 25.80
N ALA A 201 -85.90 -38.62 26.86
CA ALA A 201 -84.62 -39.24 27.18
C ALA A 201 -84.14 -40.19 26.08
N ARG A 202 -85.04 -40.96 25.44
CA ARG A 202 -84.70 -41.78 24.28
C ARG A 202 -84.33 -40.94 23.06
N GLN A 203 -85.08 -39.87 22.79
CA GLN A 203 -84.79 -38.94 21.69
C GLN A 203 -83.47 -38.22 21.90
N ASP A 204 -83.19 -37.78 23.13
CA ASP A 204 -81.96 -37.11 23.50
C ASP A 204 -80.79 -38.08 23.49
N LEU A 205 -80.98 -39.34 23.88
CA LEU A 205 -79.97 -40.37 23.71
C LEU A 205 -79.66 -40.61 22.22
N THR A 206 -80.65 -40.69 21.34
CA THR A 206 -80.37 -40.76 19.89
C THR A 206 -79.71 -39.50 19.35
N ARG A 207 -80.09 -38.31 19.84
CA ARG A 207 -79.47 -37.05 19.45
C ARG A 207 -78.01 -37.00 19.87
N MET A 208 -77.72 -37.34 21.12
CA MET A 208 -76.35 -37.41 21.66
C MET A 208 -75.54 -38.50 20.97
N GLN A 209 -76.15 -39.65 20.63
CA GLN A 209 -75.48 -40.70 19.86
C GLN A 209 -75.15 -40.24 18.44
N MET A 210 -76.05 -39.47 17.80
CA MET A 210 -75.79 -38.84 16.51
C MET A 210 -74.68 -37.79 16.61
N GLU A 211 -74.75 -36.88 17.58
CA GLU A 211 -73.71 -35.86 17.82
C GLU A 211 -72.35 -36.51 18.12
N LEU A 212 -72.33 -37.59 18.90
CA LEU A 212 -71.12 -38.38 19.17
C LEU A 212 -70.58 -39.04 17.91
N ASN A 213 -71.45 -39.61 17.07
CA ASN A 213 -71.05 -40.22 15.81
C ASN A 213 -70.58 -39.15 14.79
N THR A 214 -71.21 -37.98 14.76
CA THR A 214 -70.80 -36.83 13.97
C THR A 214 -69.46 -36.29 14.46
N MET A 215 -69.24 -36.17 15.77
CA MET A 215 -67.93 -35.83 16.33
C MET A 215 -66.89 -36.89 16.02
N LYS A 216 -67.20 -38.18 16.17
CA LYS A 216 -66.26 -39.27 15.81
C LYS A 216 -65.95 -39.33 14.32
N ALA A 217 -66.87 -38.90 13.46
CA ALA A 217 -66.62 -38.81 12.02
C ALA A 217 -65.82 -37.54 11.67
N ASN A 218 -66.15 -36.41 12.28
CA ASN A 218 -65.48 -35.12 12.04
C ASN A 218 -64.08 -35.04 12.68
N PHE A 219 -63.87 -35.76 13.78
CA PHE A 219 -62.63 -35.82 14.55
C PHE A 219 -62.06 -37.25 14.61
N GLY A 220 -62.50 -38.16 13.74
CA GLY A 220 -61.86 -39.49 13.62
C GLY A 220 -60.48 -39.40 12.96
N ASP A 221 -60.29 -38.35 12.18
CA ASP A 221 -59.11 -38.04 11.35
C ASP A 221 -58.27 -36.89 11.96
N VAL A 222 -58.33 -36.68 13.29
CA VAL A 222 -57.38 -35.74 13.93
C VAL A 222 -55.99 -36.34 13.84
N VAL A 223 -55.05 -35.54 13.34
CA VAL A 223 -53.64 -35.85 13.13
C VAL A 223 -53.14 -36.82 14.21
N PRO A 224 -52.80 -38.08 13.85
CA PRO A 224 -52.23 -39.03 14.79
C PRO A 224 -51.10 -38.37 15.56
N ARG A 225 -51.05 -38.57 16.88
CA ARG A 225 -50.05 -37.92 17.75
C ARG A 225 -48.61 -38.03 17.22
N ARG A 226 -48.29 -39.13 16.53
CA ARG A 226 -47.02 -39.34 15.80
C ARG A 226 -46.77 -38.31 14.70
N ASP A 227 -47.76 -38.00 13.88
CA ASP A 227 -47.65 -37.05 12.77
C ASP A 227 -47.59 -35.61 13.31
N PHE A 228 -48.29 -35.34 14.42
CA PHE A 228 -48.15 -34.07 15.14
C PHE A 228 -46.74 -33.90 15.72
N GLU A 229 -46.22 -34.92 16.44
CA GLU A 229 -44.87 -34.91 16.99
C GLU A 229 -43.81 -34.82 15.87
N MET A 230 -44.06 -35.46 14.72
CA MET A 230 -43.20 -35.34 13.54
C MET A 230 -43.22 -33.93 12.95
N GLN A 231 -44.41 -33.33 12.78
CA GLN A 231 -44.57 -31.95 12.28
C GLN A 231 -44.00 -30.91 13.25
N GLU A 232 -44.12 -31.16 14.56
CA GLU A 232 -43.52 -30.31 15.59
C GLU A 232 -41.99 -30.37 15.51
N LYS A 233 -41.43 -31.57 15.31
CA LYS A 233 -39.99 -31.74 15.10
C LYS A 233 -39.53 -31.02 13.82
N THR A 234 -40.22 -31.21 12.70
CA THR A 234 -39.84 -30.52 11.44
C THR A 234 -39.96 -29.01 11.55
N ASN A 235 -40.95 -28.48 12.27
CA ASN A 235 -41.04 -27.04 12.51
C ASN A 235 -39.90 -26.53 13.40
N LYS A 236 -39.46 -27.29 14.40
CA LYS A 236 -38.27 -26.95 15.19
C LYS A 236 -37.01 -26.96 14.34
N ASP A 237 -36.80 -28.01 13.54
CA ASP A 237 -35.65 -28.10 12.64
C ASP A 237 -35.64 -26.95 11.60
N LEU A 238 -36.81 -26.58 11.05
CA LEU A 238 -36.94 -25.45 10.13
C LEU A 238 -36.71 -24.10 10.83
N GLN A 239 -37.13 -23.96 12.09
CA GLN A 239 -36.89 -22.76 12.88
C GLN A 239 -35.40 -22.58 13.16
N GLU A 240 -34.70 -23.65 13.53
CA GLU A 240 -33.25 -23.64 13.71
C GLU A 240 -32.52 -23.28 12.42
N GLN A 241 -32.95 -23.82 11.26
CA GLN A 241 -32.40 -23.46 9.95
C GLN A 241 -32.67 -21.99 9.57
N LEU A 242 -33.85 -21.46 9.92
CA LEU A 242 -34.16 -20.06 9.68
C LEU A 242 -33.32 -19.13 10.55
N ASP A 243 -33.05 -19.52 11.79
CA ASP A 243 -32.25 -18.72 12.70
C ASP A 243 -30.76 -18.77 12.30
N SER A 244 -30.23 -19.93 11.89
CA SER A 244 -28.87 -20.01 11.34
C SER A 244 -28.72 -19.18 10.05
N LEU A 245 -29.69 -19.22 9.15
CA LEU A 245 -29.64 -18.45 7.90
C LEU A 245 -29.73 -16.93 8.14
N LYS A 246 -30.42 -16.50 9.21
CA LYS A 246 -30.43 -15.08 9.61
C LYS A 246 -29.06 -14.65 10.14
N ASP A 247 -28.41 -15.48 10.94
CA ASP A 247 -27.07 -15.20 11.45
C ASP A 247 -26.06 -15.07 10.29
N ASP A 248 -26.09 -16.01 9.34
CA ASP A 248 -25.26 -15.96 8.12
C ASP A 248 -25.53 -14.68 7.31
N TYR A 249 -26.81 -14.29 7.16
CA TYR A 249 -27.17 -13.05 6.45
C TYR A 249 -26.65 -11.79 7.15
N GLU A 250 -26.68 -11.76 8.49
CA GLU A 250 -26.13 -10.65 9.27
C GLU A 250 -24.61 -10.57 9.15
N GLU A 251 -23.92 -11.71 9.10
CA GLU A 251 -22.48 -11.78 8.88
C GLU A 251 -22.10 -11.24 7.49
N VAL A 252 -22.73 -11.75 6.43
CA VAL A 252 -22.51 -11.26 5.05
C VAL A 252 -22.81 -9.78 4.92
N ARG A 253 -23.83 -9.27 5.61
CA ARG A 253 -24.14 -7.83 5.63
C ARG A 253 -22.99 -7.01 6.24
N LYS A 254 -22.41 -7.48 7.35
CA LYS A 254 -21.26 -6.82 8.00
C LYS A 254 -20.03 -6.84 7.10
N GLU A 255 -19.74 -7.99 6.47
CA GLU A 255 -18.63 -8.10 5.51
C GLU A 255 -18.81 -7.15 4.33
N HIS A 256 -20.02 -7.07 3.78
CA HIS A 256 -20.32 -6.14 2.69
C HIS A 256 -20.11 -4.68 3.11
N GLU A 257 -20.52 -4.29 4.31
CA GLU A 257 -20.32 -2.95 4.85
C GLU A 257 -18.82 -2.63 5.03
N MET A 258 -18.04 -3.56 5.57
CA MET A 258 -16.58 -3.41 5.69
C MET A 258 -15.93 -3.30 4.31
N LEU A 259 -16.32 -4.13 3.35
CA LEU A 259 -15.82 -4.09 1.97
C LEU A 259 -16.14 -2.75 1.31
N LEU A 260 -17.33 -2.20 1.54
CA LEU A 260 -17.73 -0.90 1.03
C LEU A 260 -16.88 0.23 1.63
N GLN A 261 -16.59 0.16 2.93
CA GLN A 261 -15.71 1.13 3.60
C GLN A 261 -14.28 1.09 3.03
N LEU A 262 -13.72 -0.11 2.85
CA LEU A 262 -12.41 -0.31 2.22
C LEU A 262 -12.39 0.21 0.78
N HIS A 263 -13.41 -0.09 -0.02
CA HIS A 263 -13.51 0.41 -1.39
C HIS A 263 -13.52 1.95 -1.41
N MET A 264 -14.25 2.58 -0.49
CA MET A 264 -14.30 4.02 -0.37
C MET A 264 -12.96 4.64 0.08
N SER A 265 -12.21 4.01 0.98
CA SER A 265 -10.88 4.50 1.36
C SER A 265 -9.88 4.39 0.20
N THR A 266 -9.86 3.25 -0.50
CA THR A 266 -8.99 3.05 -1.68
C THR A 266 -9.30 4.04 -2.80
N LEU A 267 -10.58 4.38 -3.03
CA LEU A 267 -10.95 5.42 -3.99
C LEU A 267 -10.39 6.80 -3.60
N ARG A 268 -10.45 7.16 -2.31
CA ARG A 268 -9.88 8.42 -1.82
C ARG A 268 -8.36 8.46 -1.97
N GLU A 269 -7.66 7.39 -1.62
CA GLU A 269 -6.21 7.27 -1.80
C GLU A 269 -5.82 7.43 -3.27
N ARG A 270 -6.53 6.75 -4.17
CA ARG A 270 -6.33 6.90 -5.62
C ARG A 270 -6.49 8.35 -6.07
N ASP A 271 -7.56 9.02 -5.62
CA ASP A 271 -7.83 10.41 -6.01
C ASP A 271 -6.78 11.37 -5.45
N GLN A 272 -6.30 11.11 -4.23
CA GLN A 272 -5.20 11.84 -3.63
C GLN A 272 -3.91 11.66 -4.43
N PHE A 273 -3.52 10.43 -4.73
CA PHE A 273 -2.33 10.16 -5.55
C PHE A 273 -2.43 10.79 -6.94
N TYR A 274 -3.62 10.79 -7.55
CA TYR A 274 -3.83 11.45 -8.84
C TYR A 274 -3.63 12.96 -8.76
N ALA A 275 -4.13 13.60 -7.69
CA ALA A 275 -3.93 15.03 -7.45
C ALA A 275 -2.45 15.37 -7.19
N GLU A 276 -1.76 14.58 -6.37
CA GLU A 276 -0.32 14.73 -6.10
C GLU A 276 0.51 14.57 -7.38
N LEU A 277 0.21 13.57 -8.21
CA LEU A 277 0.86 13.39 -9.51
C LEU A 277 0.64 14.59 -10.44
N GLN A 278 -0.57 15.14 -10.47
CA GLN A 278 -0.87 16.31 -11.30
C GLN A 278 -0.10 17.54 -10.80
N GLU A 279 0.01 17.73 -9.48
CA GLU A 279 0.78 18.83 -8.91
C GLU A 279 2.27 18.69 -9.24
N ILE A 280 2.85 17.50 -9.05
CA ILE A 280 4.25 17.20 -9.41
C ILE A 280 4.48 17.48 -10.89
N GLN A 281 3.57 17.08 -11.79
CA GLN A 281 3.70 17.36 -13.22
C GLN A 281 3.67 18.86 -13.55
N ARG A 282 2.94 19.67 -12.78
CA ARG A 282 2.88 21.13 -12.98
C ARG A 282 4.13 21.84 -12.45
N THR A 283 4.70 21.35 -11.36
CA THR A 283 5.85 21.98 -10.70
C THR A 283 7.18 21.44 -11.19
N SER A 284 7.20 20.28 -11.85
CA SER A 284 8.42 19.69 -12.40
C SER A 284 8.92 20.49 -13.60
N THR A 285 10.17 20.92 -13.54
CA THR A 285 10.90 21.30 -14.75
C THR A 285 10.98 20.07 -15.67
N PRO A 286 10.70 20.20 -16.98
CA PRO A 286 10.79 19.06 -17.90
C PRO A 286 12.20 18.47 -17.84
N ARG A 287 12.27 17.13 -17.75
CA ARG A 287 13.55 16.40 -17.72
C ARG A 287 14.37 16.79 -18.96
N PRO A 288 15.69 17.05 -18.81
CA PRO A 288 16.54 17.32 -19.95
C PRO A 288 16.46 16.20 -20.99
N ASP A 289 16.47 16.59 -22.26
CA ASP A 289 16.54 15.65 -23.37
C ASP A 289 18.00 15.22 -23.56
N TRP A 290 18.35 14.09 -22.94
CA TRP A 290 19.71 13.53 -22.94
C TRP A 290 20.18 13.04 -24.31
N SER A 291 19.26 12.83 -25.27
CA SER A 291 19.65 12.46 -26.64
C SER A 291 20.50 13.54 -27.33
N LYS A 292 20.32 14.80 -26.95
CA LYS A 292 21.12 15.93 -27.48
C LYS A 292 22.59 15.89 -27.07
N CYS A 293 22.93 15.14 -26.02
CA CYS A 293 24.31 15.03 -25.56
C CYS A 293 25.16 14.15 -26.49
N GLU A 294 24.53 13.31 -27.32
CA GLU A 294 25.20 12.49 -28.34
C GLU A 294 26.04 13.35 -29.31
N ASP A 295 25.58 14.56 -29.63
CA ASP A 295 26.27 15.47 -30.56
C ASP A 295 27.38 16.31 -29.90
N VAL A 296 27.36 16.43 -28.57
CA VAL A 296 28.26 17.32 -27.80
C VAL A 296 29.45 16.55 -27.22
N VAL A 297 29.26 15.28 -26.86
CA VAL A 297 30.30 14.45 -26.25
C VAL A 297 31.27 13.95 -27.32
N ALA A 298 32.57 14.10 -27.06
CA ALA A 298 33.62 13.63 -27.95
C ALA A 298 33.55 12.09 -28.09
N GLY A 299 33.32 11.58 -29.30
CA GLY A 299 33.08 10.15 -29.54
C GLY A 299 31.64 9.80 -29.93
N GLY A 300 30.74 10.79 -29.91
CA GLY A 300 29.40 10.68 -30.50
C GLY A 300 28.44 9.78 -29.73
N GLN A 301 27.43 9.30 -30.45
CA GLN A 301 26.33 8.48 -29.91
C GLN A 301 26.81 7.22 -29.18
N ASP A 302 27.76 6.47 -29.76
CA ASP A 302 28.22 5.19 -29.20
C ASP A 302 28.87 5.37 -27.82
N ARG A 303 29.70 6.41 -27.65
CA ARG A 303 30.33 6.70 -26.36
C ARG A 303 29.30 7.21 -25.34
N TRP A 304 28.35 8.05 -25.78
CA TRP A 304 27.30 8.54 -24.88
C TRP A 304 26.42 7.42 -24.34
N HIS A 305 26.03 6.44 -25.17
CA HIS A 305 25.26 5.28 -24.69
C HIS A 305 25.99 4.49 -23.61
N VAL A 306 27.29 4.23 -23.80
CA VAL A 306 28.13 3.57 -22.79
C VAL A 306 28.22 4.39 -21.51
N LEU A 307 28.40 5.71 -21.64
CA LEU A 307 28.48 6.60 -20.48
C LEU A 307 27.16 6.77 -19.74
N ALA A 308 26.02 6.67 -20.45
CA ALA A 308 24.70 6.89 -19.91
C ALA A 308 24.02 5.62 -19.35
N GLU A 309 24.54 4.44 -19.71
CA GLU A 309 23.97 3.16 -19.31
C GLU A 309 23.86 3.04 -17.78
N GLY A 310 22.67 2.68 -17.30
CA GLY A 310 22.40 2.48 -15.87
C GLY A 310 22.36 3.75 -15.01
N LYS A 311 22.55 4.95 -15.57
CA LYS A 311 22.62 6.21 -14.80
C LYS A 311 21.30 6.95 -14.74
N ASN A 312 21.05 7.58 -13.59
CA ASN A 312 19.90 8.46 -13.41
C ASN A 312 20.16 9.87 -14.01
N SER A 313 19.13 10.71 -14.07
CA SER A 313 19.24 12.04 -14.68
C SER A 313 20.26 12.96 -14.02
N ASP A 314 20.46 12.82 -12.71
CA ASP A 314 21.37 13.65 -11.92
C ASP A 314 22.83 13.23 -12.18
N GLN A 315 23.08 11.92 -12.13
CA GLN A 315 24.37 11.32 -12.50
C GLN A 315 24.78 11.63 -13.94
N LEU A 316 23.82 11.74 -14.88
CA LEU A 316 24.11 12.15 -16.26
C LEU A 316 24.58 13.61 -16.36
N VAL A 317 24.15 14.50 -15.45
CA VAL A 317 24.67 15.86 -15.38
C VAL A 317 26.15 15.83 -15.03
N ASP A 318 26.53 15.06 -14.01
CA ASP A 318 27.93 14.96 -13.56
C ASP A 318 28.83 14.41 -14.68
N VAL A 319 28.38 13.34 -15.35
CA VAL A 319 29.11 12.77 -16.50
C VAL A 319 29.29 13.79 -17.63
N LEU A 320 28.24 14.57 -17.94
CA LEU A 320 28.32 15.60 -18.97
C LEU A 320 29.28 16.74 -18.57
N LEU A 321 29.24 17.17 -17.31
CA LEU A 321 30.15 18.20 -16.78
C LEU A 321 31.61 17.73 -16.82
N GLU A 322 31.85 16.46 -16.54
CA GLU A 322 33.18 15.84 -16.65
C GLU A 322 33.67 15.79 -18.10
N GLU A 323 32.84 15.35 -19.05
CA GLU A 323 33.22 15.27 -20.47
C GLU A 323 33.49 16.65 -21.08
N ILE A 324 32.64 17.65 -20.79
CA ILE A 324 32.87 19.03 -21.23
C ILE A 324 34.11 19.61 -20.55
N GLY A 325 34.25 19.38 -19.24
CA GLY A 325 35.39 19.83 -18.46
C GLY A 325 36.71 19.24 -18.97
N GLU A 326 36.73 17.98 -19.42
CA GLU A 326 37.92 17.34 -19.97
C GLU A 326 38.38 18.05 -21.25
N GLY A 327 37.44 18.36 -22.15
CA GLY A 327 37.73 19.13 -23.36
C GLY A 327 38.36 20.49 -23.03
N LEU A 328 37.76 21.23 -22.10
CA LEU A 328 38.25 22.53 -21.65
C LEU A 328 39.62 22.45 -20.96
N LEU A 329 39.86 21.41 -20.16
CA LEU A 329 41.16 21.17 -19.53
C LEU A 329 42.24 20.90 -20.58
N ARG A 330 41.94 20.12 -21.63
CA ARG A 330 42.90 19.85 -22.72
C ARG A 330 43.21 21.07 -23.57
N GLU A 331 42.25 21.98 -23.74
CA GLU A 331 42.45 23.25 -24.46
C GLU A 331 43.33 24.23 -23.68
N LYS A 332 43.31 24.16 -22.34
CA LYS A 332 44.08 25.07 -21.47
C LYS A 332 45.56 24.70 -21.44
N ASP A 333 46.42 25.56 -21.97
CA ASP A 333 47.87 25.35 -21.98
C ASP A 333 48.54 25.63 -20.63
N PHE A 334 47.97 26.54 -19.83
CA PHE A 334 48.58 26.98 -18.58
C PHE A 334 47.55 27.22 -17.48
N PHE A 335 47.94 26.93 -16.24
CA PHE A 335 47.20 27.23 -15.02
C PHE A 335 47.80 28.46 -14.32
N PRO A 336 46.96 29.38 -13.82
CA PRO A 336 47.44 30.40 -12.90
C PRO A 336 47.78 29.77 -11.55
N GLY A 337 48.93 30.12 -10.99
CA GLY A 337 49.30 29.74 -9.63
C GLY A 337 48.30 30.30 -8.61
N LEU A 338 48.03 29.53 -7.57
CA LEU A 338 47.09 29.88 -6.51
C LEU A 338 47.70 30.86 -5.49
N GLY A 339 49.03 30.99 -5.43
CA GLY A 339 49.75 31.83 -4.48
C GLY A 339 50.08 31.12 -3.16
N TYR A 340 50.49 31.89 -2.15
CA TYR A 340 51.02 31.40 -0.87
C TYR A 340 50.07 31.63 0.32
N GLY A 341 48.76 31.69 0.08
CA GLY A 341 47.76 31.86 1.14
C GLY A 341 47.72 30.65 2.08
N GLU A 342 47.38 30.88 3.35
CA GLU A 342 47.27 29.81 4.38
C GLU A 342 46.20 28.75 4.04
N SER A 343 45.19 29.11 3.25
CA SER A 343 44.14 28.20 2.78
C SER A 343 44.57 27.32 1.59
N ILE A 344 45.75 27.55 1.03
CA ILE A 344 46.24 26.82 -0.15
C ILE A 344 47.18 25.71 0.32
N PRO A 345 46.91 24.45 -0.07
CA PRO A 345 47.79 23.34 0.30
C PRO A 345 49.23 23.54 -0.19
N ALA A 346 50.21 23.14 0.62
CA ALA A 346 51.63 23.34 0.33
C ALA A 346 52.06 22.83 -1.05
N PHE A 347 51.51 21.70 -1.50
CA PHE A 347 51.81 21.10 -2.81
C PHE A 347 51.29 21.92 -4.02
N LEU A 348 50.48 22.97 -3.78
CA LEU A 348 50.00 23.92 -4.78
C LEU A 348 50.51 25.35 -4.54
N GLN A 349 51.28 25.60 -3.49
CA GLN A 349 51.77 26.95 -3.20
C GLN A 349 52.82 27.37 -4.22
N PHE A 350 52.36 28.10 -5.23
CA PHE A 350 53.19 28.59 -6.31
C PHE A 350 52.61 29.90 -6.82
N ASP A 351 53.48 30.85 -7.11
CA ASP A 351 53.14 32.12 -7.74
C ASP A 351 53.72 32.16 -9.16
N GLY A 352 52.89 32.54 -10.13
CA GLY A 352 53.22 32.53 -11.55
C GLY A 352 52.32 31.64 -12.40
N ILE A 353 52.83 31.20 -13.54
CA ILE A 353 52.09 30.43 -14.54
C ILE A 353 52.69 29.02 -14.59
N VAL A 354 51.82 28.01 -14.54
CA VAL A 354 52.18 26.59 -14.52
C VAL A 354 51.72 25.92 -15.80
N GLU A 355 52.60 25.18 -16.46
CA GLU A 355 52.25 24.45 -17.69
C GLU A 355 51.28 23.29 -17.40
N ASN A 356 50.23 23.17 -18.21
CA ASN A 356 49.38 21.98 -18.20
C ASN A 356 50.06 20.87 -19.01
N LYS A 357 50.33 19.72 -18.37
CA LYS A 357 50.98 18.58 -19.02
C LYS A 357 50.05 17.76 -19.92
N LYS A 358 48.74 18.03 -19.90
CA LYS A 358 47.71 17.42 -20.76
C LYS A 358 47.75 15.88 -20.85
N PRO A 359 47.80 15.15 -19.71
CA PRO A 359 47.77 13.69 -19.71
C PRO A 359 46.42 13.15 -20.17
N THR A 360 46.38 11.88 -20.57
CA THR A 360 45.09 11.18 -20.71
C THR A 360 44.54 10.79 -19.33
N LYS A 361 43.23 10.53 -19.23
CA LYS A 361 42.60 10.05 -17.98
C LYS A 361 43.30 8.79 -17.44
N LYS A 362 43.61 7.84 -18.33
CA LYS A 362 44.38 6.63 -18.03
C LYS A 362 45.76 6.94 -17.44
N ASP A 363 46.48 7.91 -17.98
CA ASP A 363 47.81 8.28 -17.47
C ASP A 363 47.72 8.82 -16.04
N VAL A 364 46.73 9.68 -15.76
CA VAL A 364 46.49 10.18 -14.41
C VAL A 364 46.18 9.03 -13.45
N VAL A 365 45.27 8.13 -13.82
CA VAL A 365 44.90 6.96 -12.99
C VAL A 365 46.12 6.10 -12.69
N ASN A 366 46.97 5.83 -13.68
CA ASN A 366 48.21 5.07 -13.48
C ASN A 366 49.16 5.80 -12.52
N ILE A 367 49.30 7.12 -12.65
CA ILE A 367 50.12 7.92 -11.73
C ILE A 367 49.59 7.81 -10.29
N LEU A 368 48.28 7.92 -10.09
CA LEU A 368 47.65 7.81 -8.77
C LEU A 368 47.80 6.40 -8.18
N LYS A 369 47.64 5.35 -9.00
CA LYS A 369 47.83 3.95 -8.57
C LYS A 369 49.28 3.70 -8.14
N ASP A 370 50.26 4.23 -8.87
CA ASP A 370 51.67 4.13 -8.50
C ASP A 370 51.98 4.89 -7.22
N ALA A 371 51.42 6.10 -7.05
CA ALA A 371 51.55 6.88 -5.82
C ALA A 371 51.03 6.11 -4.61
N TRP A 372 49.86 5.46 -4.74
CA TRP A 372 49.30 4.61 -3.68
C TRP A 372 50.16 3.39 -3.37
N LYS A 373 50.71 2.72 -4.39
CA LYS A 373 51.61 1.57 -4.17
C LYS A 373 52.86 1.98 -3.40
N GLU A 374 53.46 3.11 -3.76
CA GLU A 374 54.63 3.63 -3.07
C GLU A 374 54.28 4.07 -1.64
N ARG A 375 53.11 4.71 -1.45
CA ARG A 375 52.64 5.12 -0.12
C ARG A 375 52.42 3.94 0.82
N ILE A 376 51.86 2.84 0.33
CA ILE A 376 51.63 1.64 1.13
C ILE A 376 52.96 0.95 1.51
N ALA A 377 53.97 1.03 0.64
CA ALA A 377 55.29 0.44 0.88
C ALA A 377 56.18 1.31 1.78
N GLU A 378 55.84 2.58 1.98
CA GLU A 378 56.61 3.53 2.77
C GLU A 378 56.44 3.31 4.27
N GLU A 379 57.55 3.10 4.98
CA GLU A 379 57.55 2.89 6.43
C GLU A 379 57.43 4.21 7.21
N GLN A 380 57.91 5.32 6.64
CA GLN A 380 57.99 6.61 7.30
C GLN A 380 56.82 7.51 6.89
N LYS A 381 55.87 7.70 7.80
CA LYS A 381 54.62 8.40 7.51
C LYS A 381 54.78 9.92 7.64
N GLU A 382 55.26 10.56 6.58
CA GLU A 382 55.06 12.00 6.40
C GLU A 382 53.60 12.33 6.06
N LYS A 383 53.21 13.61 6.05
CA LYS A 383 51.85 14.00 5.67
C LYS A 383 51.59 13.63 4.21
N PHE A 384 50.37 13.19 3.88
CA PHE A 384 50.02 12.75 2.53
C PHE A 384 50.31 13.80 1.44
N SER A 385 50.05 15.09 1.73
CA SER A 385 50.34 16.19 0.81
C SER A 385 51.82 16.29 0.45
N ASP A 386 52.68 16.10 1.46
CA ASP A 386 54.12 16.25 1.36
C ASP A 386 54.69 15.03 0.62
N PHE A 387 54.21 13.83 1.00
CA PHE A 387 54.49 12.58 0.27
C PHE A 387 54.14 12.70 -1.21
N PHE A 388 52.94 13.18 -1.55
CA PHE A 388 52.50 13.26 -2.93
C PHE A 388 53.39 14.19 -3.75
N PHE A 389 53.78 15.34 -3.19
CA PHE A 389 54.68 16.26 -3.87
C PHE A 389 56.08 15.65 -4.04
N ASN A 390 56.64 15.03 -2.98
CA ASN A 390 57.93 14.32 -3.02
C ASN A 390 57.93 13.16 -4.03
N PHE A 391 56.80 12.47 -4.18
CA PHE A 391 56.60 11.45 -5.21
C PHE A 391 56.69 12.05 -6.62
N LEU A 392 56.03 13.19 -6.86
CA LEU A 392 56.11 13.87 -8.15
C LEU A 392 57.53 14.37 -8.47
N GLU A 393 58.24 14.91 -7.47
CA GLU A 393 59.65 15.31 -7.64
C GLU A 393 60.54 14.12 -7.99
N ARG A 394 60.35 12.96 -7.36
CA ARG A 394 61.11 11.73 -7.69
C ARG A 394 60.79 11.20 -9.08
N ARG A 395 59.51 11.23 -9.48
CA ARG A 395 59.04 10.64 -10.73
C ARG A 395 59.31 11.51 -11.95
N PHE A 396 59.09 12.82 -11.85
CA PHE A 396 59.14 13.75 -12.98
C PHE A 396 60.28 14.77 -12.87
N GLY A 397 60.97 14.82 -11.74
CA GLY A 397 62.03 15.79 -11.47
C GLY A 397 61.50 17.08 -10.84
N PRO A 398 62.36 17.83 -10.13
CA PRO A 398 61.96 19.02 -9.38
C PRO A 398 61.47 20.18 -10.26
N SER A 399 61.88 20.22 -11.54
CA SER A 399 61.44 21.25 -12.49
C SER A 399 59.98 21.08 -12.92
N ASP A 400 59.51 19.85 -13.06
CA ASP A 400 58.19 19.53 -13.60
C ASP A 400 57.19 19.11 -12.51
N ALA A 401 57.64 18.83 -11.28
CA ALA A 401 56.80 18.38 -10.18
C ALA A 401 55.61 19.31 -9.91
N MET A 402 55.85 20.62 -9.90
CA MET A 402 54.78 21.61 -9.69
C MET A 402 53.77 21.62 -10.85
N ALA A 403 54.25 21.47 -12.09
CA ALA A 403 53.38 21.38 -13.27
C ALA A 403 52.49 20.14 -13.24
N TRP A 404 53.07 19.00 -12.85
CA TRP A 404 52.30 17.77 -12.62
C TRP A 404 51.35 17.88 -11.44
N ALA A 405 51.73 18.56 -10.34
CA ALA A 405 50.87 18.75 -9.18
C ALA A 405 49.59 19.51 -9.56
N TYR A 406 49.72 20.65 -10.26
CA TYR A 406 48.58 21.42 -10.76
C TYR A 406 47.76 20.62 -11.78
N THR A 407 48.41 19.96 -12.73
CA THR A 407 47.73 19.18 -13.77
C THR A 407 46.91 18.05 -13.15
N ILE A 408 47.50 17.24 -12.26
CA ILE A 408 46.80 16.14 -11.59
C ILE A 408 45.69 16.68 -10.70
N PHE A 409 45.95 17.77 -9.96
CA PHE A 409 44.96 18.38 -9.07
C PHE A 409 43.70 18.83 -9.81
N GLU A 410 43.84 19.50 -10.96
CA GLU A 410 42.69 19.92 -11.76
C GLU A 410 41.93 18.72 -12.36
N TYR A 411 42.62 17.64 -12.73
CA TYR A 411 41.98 16.41 -13.21
C TYR A 411 41.19 15.72 -12.10
N ILE A 412 41.78 15.46 -10.93
CA ILE A 412 41.09 14.75 -9.84
C ILE A 412 39.97 15.59 -9.22
N LYS A 413 40.03 16.92 -9.35
CA LYS A 413 38.96 17.85 -8.97
C LYS A 413 37.82 17.85 -9.99
N LEU A 414 38.06 17.49 -11.25
CA LEU A 414 37.02 17.41 -12.26
C LEU A 414 36.26 16.08 -12.19
N PHE A 415 36.98 14.95 -12.18
CA PHE A 415 36.40 13.61 -12.31
C PHE A 415 35.99 13.00 -10.97
N HIS A 416 34.78 13.34 -10.51
CA HIS A 416 34.20 12.83 -9.28
C HIS A 416 33.60 11.42 -9.44
N SER A 417 33.14 11.08 -10.64
CA SER A 417 32.60 9.76 -10.98
C SER A 417 33.67 8.66 -10.96
N ASN A 418 34.95 9.04 -11.05
CA ASN A 418 36.06 8.11 -11.00
C ASN A 418 36.46 7.80 -9.55
N GLU A 419 36.31 6.55 -9.13
CA GLU A 419 36.60 6.15 -7.75
C GLU A 419 38.06 6.39 -7.35
N VAL A 420 39.02 6.11 -8.24
CA VAL A 420 40.45 6.30 -7.95
C VAL A 420 40.77 7.78 -7.74
N MET A 421 40.28 8.65 -8.63
CA MET A 421 40.52 10.08 -8.56
C MET A 421 39.79 10.73 -7.38
N SER A 422 38.51 10.41 -7.18
CA SER A 422 37.70 10.96 -6.08
C SER A 422 38.26 10.57 -4.71
N GLN A 423 38.68 9.31 -4.52
CA GLN A 423 39.32 8.87 -3.28
C GLN A 423 40.65 9.57 -3.06
N PHE A 424 41.48 9.68 -4.11
CA PHE A 424 42.76 10.38 -4.01
C PHE A 424 42.57 11.86 -3.64
N TYR A 425 41.63 12.54 -4.30
CA TYR A 425 41.28 13.92 -4.02
C TYR A 425 40.75 14.11 -2.59
N ALA A 426 39.89 13.21 -2.11
CA ALA A 426 39.37 13.25 -0.75
C ALA A 426 40.49 13.14 0.29
N VAL A 427 41.47 12.28 0.07
CA VAL A 427 42.63 12.15 0.98
C VAL A 427 43.56 13.35 0.87
N LEU A 428 43.86 13.81 -0.35
CA LEU A 428 44.74 14.95 -0.60
C LEU A 428 44.20 16.26 0.00
N MET A 429 42.89 16.45 -0.03
CA MET A 429 42.22 17.61 0.59
C MET A 429 41.89 17.42 2.07
N GLY A 430 42.31 16.29 2.67
CA GLY A 430 42.04 16.00 4.07
C GLY A 430 40.57 15.69 4.40
N LYS A 431 39.70 15.50 3.41
CA LYS A 431 38.29 15.09 3.58
C LYS A 431 38.14 13.62 3.97
N ARG A 432 39.21 12.84 3.85
CA ARG A 432 39.26 11.42 4.23
C ARG A 432 40.67 11.08 4.71
N LYS A 433 40.79 10.23 5.72
CA LYS A 433 42.09 9.72 6.20
C LYS A 433 42.58 8.58 5.31
N GLU A 434 43.90 8.47 5.18
CA GLU A 434 44.57 7.39 4.44
C GLU A 434 44.18 5.98 4.94
N SER A 435 43.91 5.86 6.25
CA SER A 435 43.51 4.60 6.87
C SER A 435 42.24 4.01 6.25
N VAL A 436 41.32 4.85 5.76
CA VAL A 436 40.09 4.38 5.08
C VAL A 436 40.46 3.65 3.79
N TYR A 437 41.34 4.21 2.97
CA TYR A 437 41.79 3.55 1.73
C TYR A 437 42.48 2.21 2.02
N ILE A 438 43.36 2.19 3.03
CA ILE A 438 44.05 0.96 3.46
C ILE A 438 43.03 -0.09 3.88
N LYS A 439 42.03 0.28 4.70
CA LYS A 439 40.97 -0.62 5.14
C LYS A 439 40.13 -1.15 3.97
N GLN A 440 39.81 -0.31 3.00
CA GLN A 440 39.09 -0.73 1.80
C GLN A 440 39.87 -1.79 1.02
N LYS A 441 41.19 -1.60 0.84
CA LYS A 441 42.07 -2.59 0.21
C LYS A 441 42.17 -3.89 1.02
N GLU A 442 42.26 -3.80 2.34
CA GLU A 442 42.21 -4.98 3.22
C GLU A 442 40.89 -5.73 3.10
N THR A 443 39.76 -5.02 3.00
CA THR A 443 38.42 -5.61 2.88
C THR A 443 38.28 -6.34 1.54
N ILE A 444 38.74 -5.74 0.44
CA ILE A 444 38.81 -6.42 -0.87
C ILE A 444 39.69 -7.67 -0.78
N ALA A 445 40.88 -7.56 -0.17
CA ALA A 445 41.81 -8.69 -0.06
C ALA A 445 41.22 -9.84 0.78
N GLN A 446 40.51 -9.52 1.87
CA GLN A 446 39.81 -10.50 2.69
C GLN A 446 38.66 -11.15 1.92
N LEU A 447 37.85 -10.38 1.20
CA LEU A 447 36.74 -10.92 0.40
C LEU A 447 37.26 -11.84 -0.72
N LEU A 448 38.31 -11.42 -1.43
CA LEU A 448 38.99 -12.26 -2.44
C LEU A 448 39.52 -13.55 -1.83
N LYS A 449 40.12 -13.49 -0.63
CA LYS A 449 40.64 -14.66 0.07
C LYS A 449 39.52 -15.66 0.42
N GLU A 450 38.39 -15.17 0.94
CA GLU A 450 37.23 -16.03 1.25
C GLU A 450 36.61 -16.64 -0.02
N MET A 451 36.51 -15.86 -1.11
CA MET A 451 36.05 -16.36 -2.40
C MET A 451 36.99 -17.43 -2.98
N THR A 452 38.31 -17.21 -2.92
CA THR A 452 39.30 -18.22 -3.34
C THR A 452 39.27 -19.47 -2.45
N HIS A 453 38.94 -19.34 -1.16
CA HIS A 453 38.77 -20.49 -0.28
C HIS A 453 37.52 -21.32 -0.62
N ALA A 454 36.42 -20.65 -0.98
CA ALA A 454 35.20 -21.31 -1.44
C ALA A 454 35.39 -21.98 -2.83
N ASP A 455 36.27 -21.44 -3.67
CA ASP A 455 36.64 -21.97 -4.98
C ASP A 455 37.62 -23.15 -4.84
N SER A 456 37.10 -24.30 -4.42
CA SER A 456 37.89 -25.53 -4.22
C SER A 456 38.67 -26.02 -5.46
N GLN A 457 38.25 -25.60 -6.66
CA GLN A 457 38.87 -25.97 -7.94
C GLN A 457 39.85 -24.89 -8.45
N ASN A 458 39.88 -23.71 -7.83
CA ASN A 458 40.68 -22.54 -8.19
C ASN A 458 40.50 -22.09 -9.65
N GLU A 459 39.31 -22.30 -10.20
CA GLU A 459 38.97 -21.95 -11.58
C GLU A 459 38.65 -20.46 -11.74
N GLY A 460 38.44 -19.73 -10.64
CA GLY A 460 37.95 -18.37 -10.64
C GLY A 460 36.43 -18.28 -10.68
N LEU A 461 35.73 -19.39 -10.41
CA LEU A 461 34.27 -19.51 -10.50
C LEU A 461 33.67 -19.91 -9.15
N LEU A 462 32.53 -19.32 -8.81
CA LEU A 462 31.71 -19.69 -7.64
C LEU A 462 30.27 -19.86 -8.06
N THR A 463 29.53 -20.75 -7.41
CA THR A 463 28.08 -20.78 -7.55
C THR A 463 27.44 -19.58 -6.86
N MET A 464 26.23 -19.18 -7.29
CA MET A 464 25.47 -18.12 -6.62
C MET A 464 25.24 -18.39 -5.13
N GLU A 465 25.03 -19.65 -4.75
CA GLU A 465 24.91 -20.06 -3.35
C GLU A 465 26.21 -19.86 -2.56
N GLN A 466 27.36 -20.23 -3.15
CA GLN A 466 28.67 -20.01 -2.55
C GLN A 466 28.98 -18.51 -2.40
N LEU A 467 28.67 -17.71 -3.42
CA LEU A 467 28.84 -16.26 -3.39
C LEU A 467 28.01 -15.64 -2.25
N SER A 468 26.74 -16.00 -2.14
CA SER A 468 25.85 -15.54 -1.06
C SER A 468 26.39 -15.93 0.31
N THR A 469 26.88 -17.17 0.46
CA THR A 469 27.48 -17.66 1.72
C THR A 469 28.72 -16.86 2.10
N VAL A 470 29.61 -16.58 1.14
CA VAL A 470 30.84 -15.79 1.37
C VAL A 470 30.52 -14.33 1.72
N LEU A 471 29.52 -13.72 1.08
CA LEU A 471 29.11 -12.36 1.42
C LEU A 471 28.54 -12.28 2.83
N ARG A 472 27.72 -13.25 3.22
CA ARG A 472 27.13 -13.34 4.57
C ARG A 472 28.17 -13.59 5.65
N SER A 473 29.18 -14.41 5.36
CA SER A 473 30.27 -14.66 6.31
C SER A 473 31.21 -13.45 6.44
N THR A 474 31.47 -12.75 5.35
CA THR A 474 32.36 -11.57 5.34
C THR A 474 31.68 -10.34 5.93
N PHE A 475 30.37 -10.21 5.75
CA PHE A 475 29.56 -9.07 6.21
C PHE A 475 28.38 -9.53 7.08
N PRO A 476 28.63 -10.02 8.31
CA PRO A 476 27.61 -10.65 9.14
C PRO A 476 26.50 -9.69 9.61
N PHE A 477 26.74 -8.38 9.57
CA PHE A 477 25.79 -7.35 10.04
C PHE A 477 25.01 -6.67 8.92
N LYS A 478 25.29 -7.01 7.65
CA LYS A 478 24.50 -6.49 6.53
C LYS A 478 23.14 -7.19 6.53
N LYS A 479 22.08 -6.39 6.30
CA LYS A 479 20.72 -6.92 6.14
C LYS A 479 20.62 -7.77 4.88
N ASP A 480 19.65 -8.67 4.84
CA ASP A 480 19.42 -9.57 3.70
C ASP A 480 19.17 -8.80 2.40
N GLU A 481 18.47 -7.66 2.46
CA GLU A 481 18.23 -6.84 1.28
C GLU A 481 19.55 -6.25 0.73
N LYS A 482 20.48 -5.88 1.61
CA LYS A 482 21.79 -5.34 1.21
C LYS A 482 22.72 -6.41 0.65
N ILE A 483 22.67 -7.63 1.18
CA ILE A 483 23.36 -8.77 0.57
C ILE A 483 22.77 -9.07 -0.81
N GLN A 484 21.45 -9.00 -0.94
CA GLN A 484 20.75 -9.22 -2.21
C GLN A 484 21.13 -8.17 -3.27
N GLU A 485 21.19 -6.90 -2.91
CA GLU A 485 21.69 -5.83 -3.80
C GLU A 485 23.13 -6.11 -4.31
N LEU A 486 24.00 -6.66 -3.45
CA LEU A 486 25.37 -7.05 -3.85
C LEU A 486 25.37 -8.26 -4.78
N MET A 487 24.49 -9.24 -4.55
CA MET A 487 24.29 -10.38 -5.44
C MET A 487 23.85 -9.92 -6.83
N GLU A 488 22.88 -8.99 -6.90
CA GLU A 488 22.38 -8.42 -8.15
C GLU A 488 23.47 -7.65 -8.89
N ALA A 489 24.25 -6.83 -8.18
CA ALA A 489 25.41 -6.13 -8.75
C ALA A 489 26.52 -7.10 -9.21
N GLY A 490 26.55 -8.31 -8.65
CA GLY A 490 27.42 -9.41 -9.06
C GLY A 490 26.90 -10.25 -10.24
N GLY A 491 25.73 -9.90 -10.80
CA GLY A 491 25.13 -10.58 -11.94
C GLY A 491 24.03 -11.59 -11.60
N TRP A 492 23.52 -11.59 -10.36
CA TRP A 492 22.36 -12.40 -10.00
C TRP A 492 21.05 -11.78 -10.52
N HIS A 493 20.15 -12.63 -11.02
CA HIS A 493 18.81 -12.25 -11.45
C HIS A 493 17.74 -13.20 -10.86
N PRO A 494 16.45 -12.83 -10.83
CA PRO A 494 15.39 -13.70 -10.32
C PRO A 494 15.26 -15.03 -11.08
N SER A 495 15.76 -15.10 -12.31
CA SER A 495 15.83 -16.32 -13.12
C SER A 495 17.10 -17.14 -12.87
N SER A 496 18.04 -16.65 -12.09
CA SER A 496 19.30 -17.35 -11.80
C SER A 496 19.05 -18.54 -10.88
N SER A 497 19.63 -19.67 -11.24
CA SER A 497 19.68 -20.85 -10.39
C SER A 497 20.78 -20.71 -9.35
N ASN A 498 20.61 -21.36 -8.18
CA ASN A 498 21.67 -21.44 -7.16
C ASN A 498 22.96 -22.09 -7.69
N ALA A 499 22.85 -22.91 -8.74
CA ALA A 499 23.97 -23.58 -9.41
C ALA A 499 24.64 -22.72 -10.49
N ASP A 500 24.11 -21.54 -10.82
CA ASP A 500 24.70 -20.66 -11.82
C ASP A 500 26.08 -20.18 -11.34
N LEU A 501 27.03 -20.13 -12.27
CA LEU A 501 28.42 -19.81 -11.99
C LEU A 501 28.70 -18.33 -12.24
N VAL A 502 29.39 -17.70 -11.30
CA VAL A 502 29.89 -16.33 -11.37
C VAL A 502 31.41 -16.36 -11.39
N ASN A 503 32.01 -15.60 -12.31
CA ASN A 503 33.44 -15.36 -12.30
C ASN A 503 33.78 -14.26 -11.30
N TYR A 504 34.12 -14.66 -10.07
CA TYR A 504 34.39 -13.70 -9.00
C TYR A 504 35.62 -12.82 -9.26
N ARG A 505 36.55 -13.26 -10.11
CA ARG A 505 37.73 -12.44 -10.46
C ARG A 505 37.32 -11.19 -11.24
N LEU A 506 36.24 -11.25 -12.02
CA LEU A 506 35.71 -10.12 -12.77
C LEU A 506 35.04 -9.08 -11.87
N LEU A 507 34.55 -9.47 -10.68
CA LEU A 507 33.89 -8.58 -9.73
C LEU A 507 34.83 -7.52 -9.13
N PHE A 508 36.15 -7.69 -9.28
CA PHE A 508 37.17 -6.77 -8.75
C PHE A 508 37.99 -6.10 -9.84
N MET A 509 37.58 -6.23 -11.10
CA MET A 509 38.26 -5.57 -12.20
C MET A 509 37.94 -4.07 -12.20
N GLU A 510 38.96 -3.29 -12.51
CA GLU A 510 38.84 -1.88 -12.86
C GLU A 510 39.20 -1.77 -14.34
N ASP A 511 38.52 -0.90 -15.08
CA ASP A 511 38.91 -0.63 -16.46
C ASP A 511 40.22 0.17 -16.55
N GLU A 512 40.66 0.42 -17.79
CA GLU A 512 41.87 1.18 -18.08
C GLU A 512 41.81 2.64 -17.59
N GLU A 513 40.61 3.16 -17.35
CA GLU A 513 40.35 4.48 -16.81
C GLU A 513 40.09 4.48 -15.31
N GLY A 514 40.23 3.34 -14.62
CA GLY A 514 40.01 3.22 -13.18
C GLY A 514 38.54 3.27 -12.74
N GLN A 515 37.59 3.00 -13.64
CA GLN A 515 36.20 2.74 -13.25
C GLN A 515 36.07 1.30 -12.76
N SER A 516 35.54 1.16 -11.54
CA SER A 516 35.22 -0.12 -10.93
C SER A 516 33.93 -0.69 -11.52
N VAL A 517 33.84 -2.02 -11.58
CA VAL A 517 32.59 -2.72 -11.95
C VAL A 517 31.45 -2.46 -10.95
N PRO A 518 30.17 -2.63 -11.36
CA PRO A 518 29.00 -2.31 -10.51
C PRO A 518 29.02 -2.95 -9.12
N PHE A 519 29.57 -4.16 -8.99
CA PHE A 519 29.72 -4.84 -7.71
C PHE A 519 30.55 -4.03 -6.69
N LEU A 520 31.73 -3.53 -7.09
CA LEU A 520 32.59 -2.73 -6.23
C LEU A 520 31.98 -1.36 -5.93
N GLN A 521 31.35 -0.73 -6.94
CA GLN A 521 30.63 0.52 -6.75
C GLN A 521 29.55 0.35 -5.66
N LYS A 522 28.75 -0.74 -5.76
CA LYS A 522 27.69 -1.02 -4.81
C LYS A 522 28.21 -1.34 -3.41
N LEU A 523 29.34 -2.06 -3.32
CA LEU A 523 29.98 -2.36 -2.05
C LEU A 523 30.40 -1.07 -1.32
N TRP A 524 30.98 -0.11 -2.04
CA TRP A 524 31.42 1.16 -1.46
C TRP A 524 30.28 2.13 -1.19
N GLU A 525 29.26 2.16 -2.04
CA GLU A 525 28.01 2.88 -1.78
C GLU A 525 27.39 2.40 -0.47
N GLN A 526 27.26 1.09 -0.27
CA GLN A 526 26.71 0.53 0.97
C GLN A 526 27.58 0.85 2.18
N TYR A 527 28.91 0.76 2.07
CA TYR A 527 29.82 1.12 3.17
C TYR A 527 29.64 2.58 3.61
N LEU A 528 29.49 3.51 2.66
CA LEU A 528 29.28 4.93 2.97
C LEU A 528 27.92 5.15 3.63
N ASN A 529 26.86 4.54 3.10
CA ASN A 529 25.52 4.64 3.68
C ASN A 529 25.48 4.08 5.11
N GLU A 530 26.08 2.91 5.35
CA GLU A 530 26.16 2.29 6.68
C GLU A 530 26.91 3.16 7.68
N LYS A 531 27.95 3.85 7.23
CA LYS A 531 28.70 4.79 8.06
C LYS A 531 27.89 6.03 8.39
N ASP A 532 27.20 6.61 7.40
CA ASP A 532 26.34 7.77 7.60
C ASP A 532 25.19 7.44 8.56
N GLU A 533 24.59 6.25 8.43
CA GLU A 533 23.59 5.72 9.37
C GLU A 533 24.17 5.57 10.78
N TYR A 534 25.37 5.00 10.92
CA TYR A 534 26.03 4.83 12.21
C TYR A 534 26.32 6.17 12.92
N LEU A 535 26.84 7.17 12.19
CA LEU A 535 27.07 8.49 12.76
C LEU A 535 25.78 9.25 13.05
N TYR A 536 24.72 9.02 12.26
CA TYR A 536 23.40 9.55 12.55
C TYR A 536 22.86 8.99 13.87
N GLU A 537 22.94 7.68 14.07
CA GLU A 537 22.55 7.03 15.34
C GLU A 537 23.36 7.57 16.53
N LEU A 538 24.68 7.71 16.37
CA LEU A 538 25.52 8.32 17.40
C LEU A 538 25.08 9.75 17.76
N LYS A 539 24.72 10.55 16.76
CA LYS A 539 24.18 11.90 16.98
C LYS A 539 22.84 11.86 17.73
N GLN A 540 21.95 10.92 17.39
CA GLN A 540 20.66 10.76 18.08
C GLN A 540 20.85 10.37 19.54
N GLU A 541 21.75 9.42 19.83
CA GLU A 541 22.05 8.97 21.19
C GLU A 541 22.62 10.10 22.05
N LEU A 542 23.48 10.94 21.48
CA LEU A 542 24.03 12.09 22.18
C LEU A 542 22.96 13.14 22.53
N GLY A 543 21.88 13.25 21.75
CA GLY A 543 20.79 14.20 22.00
C GLY A 543 21.23 15.67 22.00
N LEU A 544 22.31 15.99 21.29
CA LEU A 544 22.95 17.31 21.24
C LEU A 544 22.79 17.97 19.87
N GLU A 545 22.71 19.30 19.85
CA GLU A 545 22.75 20.08 18.62
C GLU A 545 24.17 20.16 18.05
N LEU A 546 24.32 20.41 16.75
CA LEU A 546 25.65 20.42 16.09
C LEU A 546 26.63 21.45 16.68
N HIS A 547 26.10 22.56 17.19
CA HIS A 547 26.89 23.63 17.80
C HIS A 547 27.23 23.37 19.27
N ASP A 548 26.63 22.34 19.88
CA ASP A 548 26.89 21.97 21.26
C ASP A 548 28.25 21.31 21.42
N LYS A 549 28.69 21.27 22.67
CA LYS A 549 29.95 20.69 23.08
C LYS A 549 29.74 19.28 23.60
N VAL A 550 30.55 18.33 23.14
CA VAL A 550 30.58 16.95 23.60
C VAL A 550 31.84 16.69 24.42
N THR A 551 31.69 16.05 25.57
CA THR A 551 32.79 15.63 26.44
C THR A 551 33.23 14.21 26.07
N LEU A 552 34.47 13.86 26.39
CA LEU A 552 35.00 12.52 26.12
C LEU A 552 34.16 11.39 26.75
N PRO A 553 33.77 11.47 28.05
CA PRO A 553 32.92 10.44 28.67
C PRO A 553 31.56 10.28 27.97
N LYS A 554 30.94 11.39 27.57
CA LYS A 554 29.63 11.34 26.87
C LYS A 554 29.73 10.66 25.52
N LEU A 555 30.79 10.94 24.76
CA LEU A 555 31.01 10.28 23.47
C LEU A 555 31.32 8.78 23.66
N HIS A 556 32.12 8.46 24.68
CA HIS A 556 32.42 7.08 25.06
C HIS A 556 31.14 6.30 25.42
N GLU A 557 30.32 6.85 26.32
CA GLU A 557 29.04 6.27 26.73
C GLU A 557 28.11 6.07 25.52
N ALA A 558 27.94 7.11 24.68
CA ALA A 558 27.08 7.00 23.50
C ALA A 558 27.55 5.92 22.51
N LEU A 559 28.87 5.81 22.26
CA LEU A 559 29.44 4.76 21.41
C LEU A 559 29.17 3.35 21.98
N MET A 560 29.32 3.18 23.29
CA MET A 560 29.05 1.92 23.97
C MET A 560 27.57 1.59 24.05
N THR A 561 26.69 2.59 24.10
CA THR A 561 25.24 2.38 24.03
C THR A 561 24.81 1.92 22.64
N ILE A 562 25.28 2.57 21.57
CA ILE A 562 24.88 2.20 20.21
C ILE A 562 25.56 0.93 19.70
N ASP A 563 26.75 0.60 20.20
CA ASP A 563 27.51 -0.59 19.83
C ASP A 563 28.24 -1.22 21.03
N PRO A 564 27.52 -2.01 21.85
CA PRO A 564 28.07 -2.66 23.04
C PRO A 564 29.18 -3.68 22.76
N SER A 565 29.37 -4.06 21.50
CA SER A 565 30.36 -5.05 21.08
C SER A 565 31.73 -4.44 20.74
N LEU A 566 31.85 -3.11 20.79
CA LEU A 566 33.10 -2.41 20.53
C LEU A 566 34.19 -2.88 21.50
N ASP A 567 35.27 -3.40 20.93
CA ASP A 567 36.46 -3.69 21.72
C ASP A 567 37.16 -2.39 22.15
N LYS A 568 37.90 -2.46 23.25
CA LYS A 568 38.60 -1.30 23.83
C LYS A 568 39.58 -0.63 22.86
N GLN A 569 40.21 -1.38 21.94
CA GLN A 569 41.17 -0.80 21.00
C GLN A 569 40.47 0.01 19.92
N THR A 570 39.37 -0.52 19.37
CA THR A 570 38.57 0.17 18.35
C THR A 570 37.88 1.40 18.93
N LEU A 571 37.31 1.29 20.14
CA LEU A 571 36.70 2.43 20.84
C LEU A 571 37.71 3.56 21.07
N ASN A 572 38.87 3.24 21.63
CA ASN A 572 39.93 4.22 21.85
C ASN A 572 40.42 4.82 20.52
N GLY A 573 40.41 4.03 19.45
CA GLY A 573 40.64 4.52 18.09
C GLY A 573 39.64 5.58 17.66
N TYR A 574 38.34 5.37 17.88
CA TYR A 574 37.28 6.33 17.54
C TYR A 574 37.37 7.61 18.39
N LEU A 575 37.60 7.48 19.69
CA LEU A 575 37.79 8.63 20.59
C LEU A 575 39.03 9.45 20.21
N SER A 576 40.15 8.78 19.97
CA SER A 576 41.38 9.40 19.46
C SER A 576 41.13 10.18 18.16
N GLN A 577 40.36 9.60 17.24
CA GLN A 577 40.03 10.25 15.97
C GLN A 577 39.11 11.46 16.16
N ALA A 578 38.08 11.35 16.98
CA ALA A 578 37.11 12.41 17.24
C ALA A 578 37.75 13.64 17.90
N PHE A 579 38.63 13.41 18.88
CA PHE A 579 39.28 14.48 19.65
C PHE A 579 40.68 14.87 19.14
N GLN A 580 41.20 14.15 18.13
CA GLN A 580 42.54 14.33 17.57
C GLN A 580 43.70 14.15 18.57
N PHE A 581 43.54 13.27 19.56
CA PHE A 581 44.63 12.89 20.47
C PHE A 581 45.31 11.61 20.01
N PRO A 582 46.63 11.44 20.23
CA PRO A 582 47.26 10.13 20.16
C PRO A 582 46.54 9.16 21.10
N VAL A 583 46.33 7.91 20.67
CA VAL A 583 45.69 6.86 21.50
C VAL A 583 46.38 6.70 22.87
N THR A 584 47.69 6.97 22.93
CA THR A 584 48.53 6.91 24.14
C THR A 584 48.28 8.06 25.13
N GLU A 585 47.63 9.14 24.69
CA GLU A 585 47.35 10.34 25.48
C GLU A 585 45.88 10.46 25.90
N LEU A 586 45.06 9.44 25.58
CA LEU A 586 43.67 9.39 26.06
C LEU A 586 43.68 9.23 27.60
N PRO A 587 42.92 10.05 28.34
CA PRO A 587 42.77 9.88 29.78
C PRO A 587 42.26 8.48 30.11
N GLU A 588 42.80 7.86 31.17
CA GLU A 588 42.26 6.60 31.68
C GLU A 588 40.88 6.83 32.33
N GLU A 589 39.98 5.83 32.25
CA GLU A 589 38.64 5.89 32.84
C GLU A 589 38.71 6.35 34.31
N GLY A 590 38.10 7.50 34.61
CA GLY A 590 38.03 8.05 35.97
C GLY A 590 39.11 9.08 36.34
N GLU A 591 39.91 9.56 35.39
CA GLU A 591 40.79 10.71 35.60
C GLU A 591 40.03 12.06 35.50
N GLU A 592 40.31 13.02 36.39
CA GLU A 592 39.70 14.38 36.33
C GLU A 592 39.93 15.12 34.99
N LYS A 593 40.95 14.72 34.22
CA LYS A 593 41.24 15.26 32.88
C LYS A 593 40.23 14.84 31.81
N GLU A 594 39.47 13.78 32.07
CA GLU A 594 38.46 13.23 31.16
C GLU A 594 37.26 14.17 31.02
N GLU A 595 36.79 14.76 32.13
CA GLU A 595 35.69 15.74 32.16
C GLU A 595 36.05 17.08 31.51
N GLY A 596 37.34 17.45 31.54
CA GLY A 596 37.83 18.70 30.96
C GLY A 596 38.03 18.67 29.44
N THR A 597 37.97 17.49 28.82
CA THR A 597 38.25 17.31 27.40
C THR A 597 36.97 17.46 26.58
N VAL A 598 36.87 18.57 25.84
CA VAL A 598 35.63 19.00 25.19
C VAL A 598 35.90 19.48 23.76
N ILE A 599 35.05 19.06 22.82
CA ILE A 599 35.07 19.50 21.43
C ILE A 599 33.65 19.86 20.95
N GLN A 600 33.52 20.66 19.90
CA GLN A 600 32.21 20.86 19.25
C GLN A 600 31.76 19.55 18.59
N LEU A 601 30.48 19.21 18.75
CA LEU A 601 29.91 17.97 18.20
C LEU A 601 30.09 17.90 16.69
N GLN A 602 29.83 19.01 15.99
CA GLN A 602 30.07 19.10 14.55
C GLN A 602 31.50 18.67 14.18
N THR A 603 32.51 19.21 14.86
CA THR A 603 33.90 18.87 14.60
C THR A 603 34.19 17.41 14.89
N ALA A 604 33.69 16.85 16.00
CA ALA A 604 33.86 15.43 16.32
C ALA A 604 33.26 14.52 15.25
N LEU A 605 32.03 14.80 14.81
CA LEU A 605 31.35 14.04 13.76
C LEU A 605 32.08 14.18 12.42
N GLU A 606 32.57 15.37 12.07
CA GLU A 606 33.40 15.58 10.88
C GLU A 606 34.69 14.75 10.96
N GLN A 607 35.37 14.70 12.12
CA GLN A 607 36.57 13.88 12.29
C GLN A 607 36.30 12.38 12.14
N LEU A 608 35.20 11.89 12.70
CA LEU A 608 34.76 10.52 12.55
C LEU A 608 34.34 10.23 11.09
N GLN A 609 33.70 11.19 10.42
CA GLN A 609 33.32 11.10 9.02
C GLN A 609 34.54 11.01 8.10
N MET A 610 35.67 11.60 8.47
CA MET A 610 36.92 11.45 7.70
C MET A 610 37.63 10.12 7.96
N SER A 611 37.31 9.41 9.05
CA SER A 611 38.04 8.23 9.52
C SER A 611 37.36 6.91 9.15
N ASP A 612 37.97 5.76 9.44
CA ASP A 612 37.32 4.45 9.24
C ASP A 612 36.49 4.11 10.48
N VAL A 613 35.18 4.35 10.40
CA VAL A 613 34.22 4.12 11.49
C VAL A 613 33.13 3.20 10.96
N ARG A 614 32.85 2.13 11.69
CA ARG A 614 31.86 1.11 11.33
C ARG A 614 31.32 0.44 12.56
N ARG A 615 30.13 -0.13 12.42
CA ARG A 615 29.53 -0.98 13.44
C ARG A 615 30.28 -2.31 13.54
N MET A 616 30.53 -2.75 14.78
CA MET A 616 31.22 -3.99 15.14
C MET A 616 30.28 -5.09 15.65
N GLY A 617 29.03 -4.74 15.98
CA GLY A 617 28.04 -5.68 16.52
C GLY A 617 26.67 -5.63 15.84
N PRO A 618 25.78 -6.58 16.16
CA PRO A 618 24.40 -6.52 15.69
C PRO A 618 23.71 -5.29 16.30
N ARG A 619 22.88 -4.62 15.50
CA ARG A 619 21.95 -3.61 16.00
C ARG A 619 20.99 -4.31 16.96
N GLU A 620 20.85 -3.85 18.21
CA GLU A 620 19.79 -4.34 19.07
C GLU A 620 18.46 -4.18 18.32
N GLN A 621 17.78 -5.30 18.09
CA GLN A 621 16.60 -5.35 17.24
C GLN A 621 15.51 -4.45 17.81
N GLU A 622 14.91 -3.60 16.96
CA GLU A 622 13.52 -3.22 17.15
C GLU A 622 12.72 -4.53 17.33
N PRO A 623 11.88 -4.63 18.37
CA PRO A 623 11.12 -5.85 18.61
C PRO A 623 10.30 -6.18 17.36
N ALA A 624 10.48 -7.40 16.86
CA ALA A 624 9.68 -7.92 15.76
C ALA A 624 8.19 -7.76 16.10
N THR A 625 7.52 -6.86 15.37
CA THR A 625 6.06 -6.69 15.41
C THR A 625 5.36 -7.76 14.61
#